data_AF-A0A5F9CV25-F1
#
_entry.id   AF-A0A5F9CV25-F1
#
_cell.length_a   1.000
_cell.length_b   1.000
_cell.length_c   1.000
_cell.angle_alpha   90.00
_cell.angle_beta   90.00
_cell.angle_gamma   90.00
#
_symmetry.space_group_name_H-M   'P 1'
#
loop_
_entity.id
_entity.type
_entity.pdbx_description
1 polymer ?
#
loop_
_entity_poly.entity_id
_entity_poly.type
_entity_poly.pdbx_seq_one_letter_code
_entity_poly.pdbx_strand_id
1 'polypeptide(L)'
;MAKCTKKVTIIGKQRTSHGTSLWKMVKIIEISQHAKYTYSFCGKTKMTRQVMGIWQCGSCMKTVTGGAYIYNTTSTITMKSAIRRLKELRDQHLRHH
;
A
#
# COMPACT_ATOMS: atom_id res chain seq x y z
N MET A 1 -2.53 7.53 -27.38
CA MET A 1 -3.69 7.80 -26.49
C MET A 1 -3.71 9.26 -26.11
N ALA A 2 -4.88 9.92 -26.15
CA ALA A 2 -5.02 11.31 -25.74
C ALA A 2 -5.38 11.42 -24.24
N LYS A 3 -4.91 12.48 -23.57
CA LYS A 3 -5.23 12.74 -22.15
C LYS A 3 -6.65 13.29 -22.02
N CYS A 4 -7.58 12.49 -21.49
CA CYS A 4 -8.99 12.88 -21.41
C CYS A 4 -9.34 13.88 -20.30
N THR A 5 -8.54 14.03 -19.24
CA THR A 5 -8.85 14.94 -18.11
C THR A 5 -7.64 15.75 -17.65
N LYS A 6 -7.86 17.02 -17.26
CA LYS A 6 -6.81 17.89 -16.71
C LYS A 6 -6.48 17.56 -15.25
N LYS A 7 -7.52 17.47 -14.38
CA LYS A 7 -7.35 17.37 -12.91
C LYS A 7 -8.02 16.15 -12.27
N VAL A 8 -9.16 15.69 -12.81
CA VAL A 8 -10.05 14.75 -12.09
C VAL A 8 -9.56 13.29 -12.20
N THR A 9 -8.95 12.89 -13.31
CA THR A 9 -8.38 11.53 -13.52
C THR A 9 -9.39 10.42 -13.18
N ILE A 10 -9.09 9.52 -12.23
CA ILE A 10 -9.91 8.35 -11.86
C ILE A 10 -11.29 8.74 -11.30
N ILE A 11 -11.42 9.93 -10.70
CA ILE A 11 -12.70 10.42 -10.15
C ILE A 11 -13.64 10.90 -11.25
N GLY A 12 -13.23 10.90 -12.52
CA GLY A 12 -14.07 11.39 -13.63
C GLY A 12 -15.42 10.67 -13.75
N LYS A 13 -15.56 9.47 -13.16
CA LYS A 13 -16.82 8.73 -13.06
C LYS A 13 -17.86 9.39 -12.15
N GLN A 14 -17.44 10.25 -11.21
CA GLN A 14 -18.37 10.89 -10.29
C GLN A 14 -18.91 12.22 -10.82
N ARG A 15 -20.17 12.49 -10.52
CA ARG A 15 -20.85 13.76 -10.81
C ARG A 15 -20.34 14.89 -9.89
N THR A 16 -20.69 16.12 -10.23
CA THR A 16 -20.45 17.31 -9.41
C THR A 16 -21.31 17.28 -8.14
N SER A 17 -20.82 16.61 -7.11
CA SER A 17 -21.41 16.62 -5.76
C SER A 17 -20.31 16.75 -4.69
N HIS A 18 -20.66 17.15 -3.47
CA HIS A 18 -19.81 17.16 -2.26
C HIS A 18 -18.58 18.10 -2.21
N GLY A 19 -18.18 18.72 -3.33
CA GLY A 19 -17.15 19.78 -3.35
C GLY A 19 -15.71 19.28 -3.60
N THR A 20 -14.84 20.20 -4.02
CA THR A 20 -13.52 19.84 -4.60
C THR A 20 -12.51 19.30 -3.59
N SER A 21 -12.60 19.68 -2.31
CA SER A 21 -11.71 19.22 -1.25
C SER A 21 -11.87 17.72 -0.98
N LEU A 22 -13.10 17.25 -0.87
CA LEU A 22 -13.42 15.83 -0.69
C LEU A 22 -12.93 15.01 -1.89
N TRP A 23 -13.14 15.50 -3.12
CA TRP A 23 -12.62 14.82 -4.31
C TRP A 23 -11.10 14.71 -4.33
N LYS A 24 -10.37 15.73 -3.87
CA LYS A 24 -8.90 15.65 -3.79
C LYS A 24 -8.46 14.52 -2.85
N MET A 25 -9.11 14.35 -1.70
CA MET A 25 -8.79 13.30 -0.73
C MET A 25 -9.13 11.90 -1.28
N VAL A 26 -10.33 11.74 -1.83
CA VAL A 26 -10.75 10.49 -2.48
C VAL A 26 -9.78 10.12 -3.62
N LYS A 27 -9.23 11.11 -4.33
CA LYS A 27 -8.32 10.87 -5.45
C LYS A 27 -7.08 10.12 -5.00
N ILE A 28 -6.51 10.56 -3.88
CA ILE A 28 -5.29 9.98 -3.31
C ILE A 28 -5.55 8.53 -2.88
N ILE A 29 -6.68 8.30 -2.22
CA ILE A 29 -7.11 6.97 -1.78
C ILE A 29 -7.37 6.05 -2.98
N GLU A 30 -8.03 6.56 -4.01
CA GLU A 30 -8.42 5.75 -5.15
C GLU A 30 -7.25 5.41 -6.08
N ILE A 31 -6.27 6.32 -6.21
CA ILE A 31 -5.02 6.04 -6.92
C ILE A 31 -4.21 4.98 -6.16
N SER A 32 -4.06 5.14 -4.84
CA SER A 32 -3.25 4.22 -4.04
C SER A 32 -3.82 2.80 -4.02
N GLN A 33 -5.14 2.64 -3.88
CA GLN A 33 -5.75 1.31 -3.83
C GLN A 33 -5.69 0.53 -5.16
N HIS A 34 -5.67 1.23 -6.30
CA HIS A 34 -5.54 0.63 -7.63
C HIS A 34 -4.09 0.53 -8.11
N ALA A 35 -3.13 1.07 -7.35
CA ALA A 35 -1.72 0.98 -7.69
C ALA A 35 -1.22 -0.47 -7.58
N LYS A 36 -0.30 -0.84 -8.48
CA LYS A 36 0.42 -2.11 -8.41
C LYS A 36 1.70 -1.91 -7.61
N TYR A 37 1.90 -2.75 -6.59
CA TYR A 37 3.09 -2.70 -5.75
C TYR A 37 4.07 -3.84 -6.07
N THR A 38 5.33 -3.62 -5.73
CA THR A 38 6.39 -4.64 -5.80
C THR A 38 6.32 -5.52 -4.57
N TYR A 39 6.20 -6.84 -4.77
CA TYR A 39 6.23 -7.80 -3.68
C TYR A 39 7.66 -8.28 -3.40
N SER A 40 8.15 -8.09 -2.17
CA SER A 40 9.57 -8.31 -1.81
C SER A 40 10.06 -9.73 -2.03
N PHE A 41 9.21 -10.75 -1.90
CA PHE A 41 9.65 -12.14 -2.09
C PHE A 41 9.81 -12.51 -3.56
N CYS A 42 8.88 -12.09 -4.43
CA CYS A 42 8.93 -12.46 -5.85
C CYS A 42 9.58 -11.39 -6.74
N GLY A 43 9.83 -10.19 -6.22
CA GLY A 43 10.40 -9.05 -6.94
C GLY A 43 9.51 -8.41 -8.00
N LYS A 44 8.32 -8.97 -8.30
CA LYS A 44 7.44 -8.52 -9.39
C LYS A 44 6.45 -7.45 -8.92
N THR A 45 6.22 -6.44 -9.76
CA THR A 45 5.20 -5.37 -9.56
C THR A 45 3.80 -5.83 -9.95
N LYS A 46 3.36 -6.94 -9.34
CA LYS A 46 2.05 -7.57 -9.57
C LYS A 46 1.23 -7.72 -8.29
N MET A 47 1.56 -6.97 -7.23
CA MET A 47 0.79 -6.95 -6.00
C MET A 47 -0.44 -6.05 -6.18
N THR A 48 -1.63 -6.60 -5.94
CA THR A 48 -2.92 -5.92 -6.15
C THR A 48 -3.81 -6.12 -4.94
N ARG A 49 -4.64 -5.12 -4.64
CA ARG A 49 -5.61 -5.18 -3.54
C ARG A 49 -6.79 -6.06 -3.95
N GLN A 50 -7.13 -7.03 -3.12
CA GLN A 50 -8.32 -7.88 -3.33
C GLN A 50 -9.51 -7.28 -2.60
N VAL A 51 -9.35 -7.07 -1.30
CA VAL A 51 -10.33 -6.42 -0.42
C VAL A 51 -9.59 -5.53 0.59
N MET A 52 -10.32 -4.88 1.49
CA MET A 52 -9.71 -4.05 2.52
C MET A 52 -8.66 -4.83 3.34
N GLY A 53 -7.43 -4.33 3.38
CA GLY A 53 -6.34 -4.92 4.15
C GLY A 53 -5.76 -6.22 3.60
N ILE A 54 -6.32 -6.78 2.51
CA ILE A 54 -5.85 -8.03 1.91
C ILE A 54 -5.31 -7.75 0.51
N TRP A 55 -4.07 -8.17 0.29
CA TRP A 55 -3.33 -7.97 -0.94
C TRP A 55 -2.86 -9.30 -1.49
N GLN A 56 -2.94 -9.48 -2.81
CA GLN A 56 -2.50 -10.69 -3.47
C GLN A 56 -1.57 -10.37 -4.64
N CYS A 57 -0.50 -11.15 -4.73
CA CYS A 57 0.43 -11.07 -5.84
C CYS A 57 -0.07 -11.94 -6.99
N GLY A 58 -0.34 -11.33 -8.15
CA GLY A 58 -0.81 -12.05 -9.34
C GLY A 58 0.22 -13.00 -9.97
N SER A 59 1.51 -12.94 -9.57
CA SER A 59 2.52 -13.88 -10.09
C SER A 59 2.82 -15.06 -9.19
N CYS A 60 2.94 -14.85 -7.87
CA CYS A 60 3.25 -15.93 -6.94
C CYS A 60 2.03 -16.41 -6.15
N MET A 61 0.85 -15.82 -6.40
CA MET A 61 -0.42 -16.15 -5.76
C MET A 61 -0.38 -16.08 -4.23
N LYS A 62 0.60 -15.35 -3.67
CA LYS A 62 0.71 -15.13 -2.23
C LYS A 62 -0.22 -14.00 -1.81
N THR A 63 -1.01 -14.29 -0.78
CA THR A 63 -1.91 -13.34 -0.12
C THR A 63 -1.27 -12.86 1.18
N VAL A 64 -1.26 -11.55 1.40
CA VAL A 64 -0.59 -10.89 2.52
C VAL A 64 -1.51 -9.80 3.07
N THR A 65 -1.48 -9.63 4.39
CA THR A 65 -2.14 -8.52 5.07
C THR A 65 -1.34 -7.23 4.91
N GLY A 66 -2.00 -6.15 4.53
CA GLY A 66 -1.41 -4.83 4.34
C GLY A 66 -2.34 -3.72 4.83
N GLY A 67 -2.06 -2.49 4.41
CA GLY A 67 -2.96 -1.36 4.71
C GLY A 67 -4.28 -1.43 3.94
N ALA A 68 -5.26 -0.63 4.38
CA ALA A 68 -6.59 -0.60 3.78
C ALA A 68 -6.57 -0.13 2.31
N TYR A 69 -5.71 0.85 1.99
CA TYR A 69 -5.59 1.46 0.65
C TYR A 69 -4.16 1.42 0.09
N ILE A 70 -3.15 1.27 0.96
CA ILE A 70 -1.72 1.21 0.58
C ILE A 70 -1.17 -0.12 1.07
N TYR A 71 -0.37 -0.81 0.26
CA TYR A 71 0.20 -2.12 0.61
C TYR A 71 1.00 -2.09 1.92
N ASN A 72 1.99 -1.21 2.04
CA ASN A 72 2.76 -0.99 3.27
C ASN A 72 2.51 0.42 3.81
N THR A 73 1.93 0.52 5.01
CA THR A 73 1.79 1.79 5.72
C THR A 73 3.12 2.20 6.36
N THR A 74 3.33 3.50 6.50
CA THR A 74 4.54 4.07 7.13
C THR A 74 4.72 3.59 8.57
N SER A 75 3.63 3.52 9.34
CA SER A 75 3.63 2.96 10.70
C SER A 75 4.10 1.50 10.73
N THR A 76 3.59 0.65 9.85
CA THR A 76 4.01 -0.76 9.78
C THR A 76 5.48 -0.89 9.38
N ILE A 77 5.99 -0.03 8.50
CA ILE A 77 7.42 -0.02 8.13
C ILE A 77 8.28 0.32 9.37
N THR A 78 7.92 1.38 10.10
CA THR A 78 8.63 1.80 11.32
C THR A 78 8.56 0.75 12.44
N MET A 79 7.40 0.11 12.62
CA MET A 79 7.25 -0.96 13.60
C MET A 79 8.13 -2.17 13.25
N LYS A 80 8.19 -2.56 11.98
CA LYS A 80 9.05 -3.67 11.53
C LYS A 80 10.53 -3.40 11.80
N SER A 81 10.99 -2.17 11.56
CA SER A 81 12.40 -1.81 11.82
C SER A 81 12.70 -1.75 13.32
N ALA A 82 11.79 -1.20 14.13
CA ALA A 82 11.94 -1.17 15.59
C ALA A 82 11.97 -2.58 16.21
N ILE A 83 11.04 -3.46 15.81
CA ILE A 83 11.00 -4.85 16.29
C ILE A 83 12.28 -5.60 15.89
N ARG A 84 12.76 -5.41 14.66
CA ARG A 84 14.01 -6.04 14.21
C ARG A 84 15.19 -5.62 15.10
N ARG A 85 15.35 -4.32 15.37
CA ARG A 85 16.41 -3.79 16.24
C ARG A 85 16.33 -4.37 17.66
N LEU A 86 15.11 -4.47 18.23
CA LEU A 86 14.92 -5.04 19.57
C LEU A 86 15.28 -6.53 19.65
N LYS A 87 14.99 -7.30 18.58
CA LYS A 87 15.39 -8.70 18.49
C LYS A 87 16.92 -8.84 18.42
N GLU A 88 17.58 -8.05 17.59
CA GLU A 88 19.05 -8.04 17.47
C GLU A 88 19.74 -7.74 18.82
N LEU A 89 19.21 -6.78 19.58
CA LEU A 89 19.72 -6.46 20.93
C LEU A 89 19.53 -7.60 21.93
N ARG A 90 18.36 -8.25 21.92
CA ARG A 90 18.10 -9.43 22.74
C ARG A 90 19.07 -10.57 22.41
N ASP A 91 19.28 -10.84 21.13
CA ASP A 91 20.13 -11.93 20.67
C ASP A 91 21.61 -11.67 21.01
N GLN A 92 22.05 -10.41 21.01
CA GLN A 92 23.37 -10.05 21.50
C GLN A 92 23.51 -10.33 23.00
N HIS A 93 22.53 -9.91 23.81
CA HIS A 93 22.55 -10.16 25.26
C HIS A 93 22.60 -11.65 25.59
N LEU A 94 21.81 -12.49 24.91
CA LEU A 94 21.79 -13.94 25.09
C LEU A 94 23.06 -14.65 24.60
N ARG A 95 23.89 -14.01 23.77
CA ARG A 95 25.18 -14.58 23.35
C ARG A 95 26.33 -14.22 24.29
N HIS A 96 26.13 -13.25 25.17
CA HIS A 96 27.14 -12.81 26.16
C HIS A 96 27.00 -13.51 27.52
N HIS A 97 25.88 -14.20 27.76
CA HIS A 97 25.63 -15.08 28.91
C HIS A 97 25.58 -16.53 28.44
#